data_AF-A0A4Z0F4G4-F1
#
_entry.id   AF-A0A4Z0F4G4-F1
#
_cell.length_a   1.000
_cell.length_b   1.000
_cell.length_c   1.000
_cell.angle_alpha   90.00
_cell.angle_beta   90.00
_cell.angle_gamma   90.00
#
_symmetry.space_group_name_H-M   'P 1'
#
loop_
_entity.id
_entity.type
_entity.pdbx_description
1 polymer ?
#
loop_
_entity_poly.entity_id
_entity_poly.type
_entity_poly.pdbx_seq_one_letter_code
_entity_poly.pdbx_strand_id
1 'polypeptide(L)'
;MPDTIDHGLTPWLIEIIAELGVARSGMSGLVGLDYGEIESYARFAGIKLGRAAIMIRKISAAYATGYNEGQDDKSPLPWKQSSDSIADSISIWLDSLG
;
A
#
# COMPACT_ATOMS: atom_id res chain seq x y z
N MET A 1 21.85 20.94 -0.63
CA MET A 1 20.44 21.35 -0.45
C MET A 1 19.69 20.13 0.01
N PRO A 2 18.80 20.22 1.03
CA PRO A 2 18.11 19.05 1.54
C PRO A 2 17.11 18.57 0.47
N ASP A 3 17.17 17.28 0.17
CA ASP A 3 16.24 16.55 -0.68
C ASP A 3 14.85 16.62 -0.05
N THR A 4 14.09 17.64 -0.43
CA THR A 4 12.71 17.82 -0.02
C THR A 4 11.86 16.92 -0.91
N ILE A 5 11.43 15.80 -0.35
CA ILE A 5 10.28 15.06 -0.86
C ILE A 5 9.14 16.09 -0.93
N ASP A 6 8.68 16.37 -2.14
CA ASP A 6 7.61 17.33 -2.41
C ASP A 6 6.33 16.88 -1.69
N HIS A 7 6.05 17.50 -0.54
CA HIS A 7 4.90 17.19 0.32
C HIS A 7 3.54 17.49 -0.36
N GLY A 8 3.52 18.08 -1.57
CA GLY A 8 2.30 18.33 -2.34
C GLY A 8 1.79 17.12 -3.15
N LEU A 9 2.64 16.13 -3.44
CA LEU A 9 2.27 14.95 -4.25
C LEU A 9 1.67 13.80 -3.42
N THR A 10 2.12 13.66 -2.17
CA THR A 10 1.81 12.51 -1.31
C THR A 10 0.35 12.48 -0.80
N PRO A 11 -0.27 13.60 -0.39
CA PRO A 11 -1.65 13.59 0.10
C PRO A 11 -2.66 13.18 -0.96
N TRP A 12 -2.54 13.72 -2.19
CA TRP A 12 -3.45 13.40 -3.29
C TRP A 12 -3.35 11.92 -3.68
N LEU A 13 -2.14 11.34 -3.73
CA LEU A 13 -1.98 9.94 -4.11
C LEU A 13 -2.65 9.00 -3.10
N ILE A 14 -2.59 9.33 -1.80
CA ILE A 14 -3.26 8.58 -0.73
C ILE A 14 -4.78 8.65 -0.90
N GLU A 15 -5.33 9.84 -1.20
CA GLU A 15 -6.77 10.03 -1.44
C GLU A 15 -7.26 9.19 -2.62
N ILE A 16 -6.54 9.20 -3.75
CA ILE A 16 -6.89 8.38 -4.90
C ILE A 16 -6.87 6.89 -4.58
N ILE A 17 -5.85 6.43 -3.84
CA ILE A 17 -5.75 5.02 -3.44
C ILE A 17 -6.86 4.65 -2.46
N ALA A 18 -7.27 5.56 -1.58
CA ALA A 18 -8.38 5.35 -0.65
C ALA A 18 -9.74 5.26 -1.37
N GLU A 19 -9.97 6.08 -2.39
CA GLU A 19 -11.22 6.10 -3.18
C GLU A 19 -11.30 4.96 -4.19
N LEU A 20 -10.20 4.66 -4.90
CA LEU A 20 -10.12 3.57 -5.87
C LEU A 20 -10.03 2.19 -5.21
N GLY A 21 -9.51 2.15 -3.98
CA GLY A 21 -9.03 0.94 -3.33
C GLY A 21 -7.62 0.55 -3.81
N VAL A 22 -6.92 -0.25 -3.00
CA VAL A 22 -5.53 -0.66 -3.28
C VAL A 22 -5.48 -1.89 -4.17
N ALA A 23 -6.50 -2.76 -4.14
CA ALA A 23 -6.58 -3.99 -4.91
C ALA A 23 -8.04 -4.45 -4.98
N ARG A 24 -8.36 -5.38 -5.89
CA ARG A 24 -9.69 -6.01 -5.96
C ARG A 24 -9.66 -7.44 -5.44
N SER A 25 -10.83 -7.94 -5.04
CA SER A 25 -10.99 -9.36 -4.72
C SER A 25 -10.94 -10.21 -5.99
N GLY A 26 -10.12 -11.26 -5.95
CA GLY A 26 -10.11 -12.36 -6.92
C GLY A 26 -10.54 -13.67 -6.28
N MET A 27 -10.60 -14.75 -7.07
CA MET A 27 -11.05 -16.06 -6.59
C MET A 27 -10.14 -16.68 -5.51
N SER A 28 -8.85 -16.32 -5.50
CA SER A 28 -7.83 -16.93 -4.64
C SER A 28 -7.08 -15.92 -3.76
N GLY A 29 -7.65 -14.73 -3.56
CA GLY A 29 -7.01 -13.65 -2.82
C GLY A 29 -7.17 -12.29 -3.49
N LEU A 30 -6.34 -11.33 -3.13
CA LEU A 30 -6.34 -10.00 -3.74
C LEU A 30 -5.59 -10.01 -5.07
N VAL A 31 -6.08 -9.21 -6.01
CA VAL A 31 -5.45 -8.97 -7.31
C VAL A 31 -5.21 -7.48 -7.44
N GLY A 32 -3.97 -7.11 -7.73
CA GLY A 32 -3.63 -5.70 -7.98
C GLY A 32 -4.37 -5.19 -9.21
N LEU A 33 -4.81 -3.93 -9.14
CA LEU A 33 -5.53 -3.22 -10.19
C LEU A 33 -4.73 -3.18 -11.48
N ASP A 34 -5.38 -3.35 -12.62
CA ASP A 34 -4.76 -3.15 -13.93
C ASP A 34 -4.84 -1.69 -14.40
N TYR A 35 -4.19 -1.38 -15.52
CA TYR A 35 -4.21 -0.02 -16.07
C TYR A 35 -5.60 0.41 -16.55
N GLY A 36 -6.45 -0.53 -17.00
CA GLY A 36 -7.80 -0.23 -17.43
C GLY A 36 -8.67 0.22 -16.26
N GLU A 37 -8.53 -0.42 -15.10
CA GLU A 37 -9.21 -0.04 -13.85
C GLU A 37 -8.77 1.34 -13.36
N ILE A 38 -7.45 1.59 -13.36
CA ILE A 38 -6.86 2.88 -12.97
C ILE A 38 -7.31 4.00 -13.93
N GLU A 39 -7.33 3.74 -15.24
CA GLU A 39 -7.81 4.70 -16.24
C GLU A 39 -9.32 4.94 -16.16
N SER A 40 -10.11 3.90 -15.88
CA SER A 40 -11.56 4.01 -15.74
C SER A 40 -11.92 4.95 -14.59
N TYR A 41 -11.26 4.80 -13.45
CA TYR A 41 -11.38 5.73 -12.33
C TYR A 41 -10.96 7.15 -12.71
N ALA A 42 -9.82 7.30 -13.38
CA ALA A 42 -9.34 8.61 -13.80
C ALA A 42 -10.36 9.33 -14.69
N ARG A 43 -11.01 8.61 -15.61
CA ARG A 43 -12.09 9.15 -16.45
C ARG A 43 -13.33 9.53 -15.64
N PHE A 44 -13.76 8.67 -14.71
CA PHE A 44 -14.91 8.94 -13.86
C PHE A 44 -14.71 10.17 -12.97
N ALA A 45 -13.53 10.31 -12.37
CA ALA A 45 -13.16 11.44 -11.53
C ALA A 45 -12.77 12.70 -12.32
N GLY A 46 -12.70 12.64 -13.66
CA GLY A 46 -12.30 13.77 -14.50
C GLY A 46 -10.84 14.19 -14.34
N ILE A 47 -9.97 13.29 -13.87
CA ILE A 47 -8.56 13.56 -13.58
C ILE A 47 -7.62 12.91 -14.61
N LYS A 48 -6.42 13.48 -14.78
CA LYS A 48 -5.36 12.90 -15.61
C LYS A 48 -4.21 12.41 -14.73
N LEU A 49 -4.05 11.10 -14.62
CA LEU A 49 -3.03 10.48 -13.75
C LEU A 49 -1.61 10.52 -14.33
N GLY A 50 -1.44 10.45 -15.65
CA GLY A 50 -0.11 10.43 -16.28
C GLY A 50 0.83 9.38 -15.66
N ARG A 51 2.02 9.80 -15.21
CA ARG A 51 3.00 8.90 -14.56
C ARG A 51 2.55 8.37 -13.20
N ALA A 52 1.59 9.02 -12.54
CA ALA A 52 1.05 8.53 -11.26
C ALA A 52 0.33 7.18 -11.41
N ALA A 53 -0.24 6.89 -12.58
CA ALA A 53 -0.87 5.59 -12.88
C ALA A 53 0.13 4.42 -12.72
N ILE A 54 1.40 4.62 -13.09
CA ILE A 54 2.45 3.62 -12.93
C ILE A 54 2.74 3.36 -11.45
N MET A 55 2.76 4.42 -10.63
CA MET A 55 2.99 4.29 -9.19
C MET A 55 1.81 3.58 -8.50
N ILE A 56 0.58 3.99 -8.81
CA ILE A 56 -0.65 3.34 -8.30
C ILE A 56 -0.64 1.86 -8.65
N ARG A 57 -0.30 1.51 -9.90
CA ARG A 57 -0.20 0.11 -10.35
C ARG A 57 0.80 -0.70 -9.54
N LYS A 58 1.97 -0.12 -9.24
CA LYS A 58 3.03 -0.76 -8.45
C LYS A 58 2.64 -0.96 -6.99
N ILE A 59 2.07 0.08 -6.36
CA ILE A 59 1.57 0.01 -4.97
C ILE A 59 0.48 -1.07 -4.87
N SER A 60 -0.44 -1.06 -5.83
CA SER A 60 -1.52 -2.04 -5.91
C SER A 60 -1.01 -3.49 -6.04
N ALA A 61 -0.02 -3.72 -6.91
CA ALA A 61 0.61 -5.02 -7.07
C ALA A 61 1.30 -5.48 -5.77
N ALA A 62 2.11 -4.60 -5.16
CA ALA A 62 2.84 -4.91 -3.95
C ALA A 62 1.92 -5.23 -2.77
N TYR A 63 0.83 -4.47 -2.62
CA TYR A 63 -0.19 -4.72 -1.60
C TYR A 63 -0.87 -6.07 -1.79
N ALA A 64 -1.31 -6.39 -3.01
CA ALA A 64 -1.94 -7.68 -3.30
C ALA A 64 -1.00 -8.86 -3.05
N THR A 65 0.26 -8.74 -3.47
CA THR A 65 1.30 -9.74 -3.19
C THR A 65 1.51 -9.92 -1.69
N GLY A 66 1.77 -8.84 -0.95
CA GLY A 66 2.01 -8.91 0.50
C GLY A 66 0.80 -9.42 1.28
N TYR A 67 -0.43 -9.09 0.85
CA TYR A 67 -1.64 -9.63 1.44
C TYR A 67 -1.74 -11.15 1.20
N ASN A 68 -1.55 -11.61 -0.04
CA ASN A 68 -1.68 -13.02 -0.38
C ASN A 68 -0.59 -13.87 0.27
N GLU A 69 0.66 -13.38 0.25
CA GLU A 69 1.77 -13.96 1.02
C GLU A 69 1.42 -13.96 2.51
N GLY A 70 0.75 -12.92 3.01
CA GLY A 70 0.29 -12.84 4.39
C GLY A 70 -0.85 -13.77 4.74
N GLN A 71 -1.52 -14.38 3.79
CA GLN A 71 -2.48 -15.46 4.06
C GLN A 71 -1.81 -16.83 4.06
N ASP A 72 -0.59 -16.96 3.55
CA ASP A 72 0.17 -18.20 3.64
C ASP A 72 0.85 -18.30 5.02
N ASP A 73 0.46 -19.30 5.80
CA ASP A 73 1.03 -19.61 7.12
C ASP A 73 2.50 -19.99 7.06
N LYS A 74 3.02 -20.32 5.87
CA LYS A 74 4.44 -20.60 5.64
C LYS A 74 5.23 -19.37 5.15
N SER A 75 4.58 -18.23 4.98
CA SER A 75 5.23 -17.07 4.39
C SER A 75 6.04 -16.26 5.41
N PRO A 76 7.30 -15.94 5.10
CA PRO A 76 8.23 -15.26 6.00
C PRO A 76 8.04 -13.74 6.00
N LEU A 77 6.80 -13.24 6.10
CA LEU A 77 6.59 -11.81 6.13
C LEU A 77 7.11 -11.24 7.46
N PRO A 78 7.95 -10.20 7.44
CA PRO A 78 8.63 -9.69 8.64
C PRO A 78 7.67 -9.34 9.79
N TRP A 79 6.45 -8.87 9.48
CA TRP A 79 5.43 -8.52 10.47
C TRP A 79 4.62 -9.72 11.01
N LYS A 80 4.64 -10.87 10.32
CA LYS A 80 4.12 -12.15 10.83
C LYS A 80 5.16 -12.92 11.64
N GLN A 81 6.44 -12.69 11.37
CA GLN A 81 7.56 -13.32 12.08
C GLN A 81 7.86 -12.70 13.45
N SER A 82 7.27 -11.55 13.76
CA SER A 82 7.33 -10.97 15.10
C SER A 82 6.37 -11.72 16.02
N SER A 83 6.84 -12.82 16.63
CA SER A 83 6.16 -13.43 17.78
C SER A 83 6.25 -12.56 19.03
N ASP A 84 7.17 -11.60 19.04
CA ASP A 84 7.20 -10.55 20.04
C ASP A 84 6.00 -9.68 19.75
N SER A 85 5.05 -9.63 20.70
CA SER A 85 3.85 -8.87 20.49
C SER A 85 4.28 -7.44 20.14
N ILE A 86 3.66 -6.84 19.13
CA ILE A 86 3.95 -5.45 18.77
C ILE A 86 3.88 -4.54 20.02
N ALA A 87 3.07 -4.93 21.01
CA ALA A 87 3.00 -4.31 22.33
C ALA A 87 4.32 -4.42 23.12
N ASP A 88 5.01 -5.57 23.15
CA ASP A 88 6.31 -5.73 23.81
C ASP A 88 7.39 -4.86 23.15
N SER A 89 7.40 -4.81 21.81
CA SER A 89 8.34 -3.97 21.05
C SER A 89 8.08 -2.47 21.29
N ILE A 90 6.82 -2.07 21.39
CA ILE A 90 6.43 -0.68 21.72
C ILE A 90 6.79 -0.35 23.17
N SER A 91 6.54 -1.25 24.12
CA SER A 91 6.90 -1.04 25.53
C SER A 91 8.40 -0.91 25.73
N ILE A 92 9.21 -1.76 25.12
CA ILE A 92 10.68 -1.66 25.17
C ILE A 92 11.17 -0.33 24.57
N TRP A 93 10.56 0.10 23.46
CA TRP A 93 10.90 1.39 22.85
C TRP A 93 10.49 2.57 23.74
N LEU A 94 9.31 2.54 24.34
CA LEU A 94 8.84 3.60 25.27
C LEU A 94 9.71 3.68 26.53
N ASP A 95 10.08 2.55 27.12
CA ASP A 95 10.98 2.49 28.29
C ASP A 95 12.38 3.03 27.97
N SER A 96 12.81 2.92 26.70
CA SER A 96 14.10 3.46 26.25
C SER A 96 14.15 4.99 26.09
N LEU A 97 12.99 5.67 26.16
CA LEU A 97 12.88 7.12 26.00
C LEU A 97 12.94 7.90 27.32
N GLY A 98 12.83 7.24 28.48
CA GLY A 98 13.01 7.83 29.82
C GLY A 98 11.73 8.28 30.50
#